data_AF-A0A527IHQ6-F1
#
_entry.id   AF-A0A527IHQ6-F1
#
_cell.length_a   1.000
_cell.length_b   1.000
_cell.length_c   1.000
_cell.angle_alpha   90.00
_cell.angle_beta   90.00
_cell.angle_gamma   90.00
#
_symmetry.space_group_name_H-M   'P 1'
#
loop_
_entity.id
_entity.type
_entity.pdbx_description
1 polymer ?
#
loop_
_entity_poly.entity_id
_entity_poly.type
_entity_poly.pdbx_seq_one_letter_code
_entity_poly.pdbx_strand_id
1 'polypeptide(L)' 'MSFENWAAFAAASTILLIIPGPTILLVVSYALGQGWRTALPMAIGVALGDFTAMTLSMLGIGALLAASAGVFT' A
#
# COMPACT_ATOMS: atom_id res chain seq x y z
N MET A 1 7.06 -13.26 -16.37
CA MET A 1 7.33 -13.60 -14.95
C MET A 1 6.84 -15.00 -14.70
N SER A 2 7.67 -15.87 -14.09
CA SER A 2 7.28 -17.24 -13.76
C SER A 2 6.43 -17.30 -12.49
N PHE A 3 5.81 -18.44 -12.21
CA PHE A 3 4.96 -18.63 -11.03
C PHE A 3 5.77 -18.49 -9.72
N GLU A 4 7.02 -18.94 -9.73
CA GLU A 4 7.94 -18.85 -8.59
C GLU A 4 8.17 -17.39 -8.17
N ASN A 5 8.31 -16.48 -9.13
CA ASN A 5 8.46 -15.05 -8.83
C ASN A 5 7.21 -14.45 -8.19
N TRP A 6 6.02 -14.85 -8.66
CA TRP A 6 4.75 -14.42 -8.06
C TRP A 6 4.60 -14.94 -6.63
N ALA A 7 4.93 -16.22 -6.40
CA ALA A 7 4.89 -16.83 -5.09
C ALA A 7 5.88 -16.17 -4.11
N ALA A 8 7.12 -15.90 -4.57
CA ALA A 8 8.13 -15.22 -3.77
C ALA A 8 7.72 -13.77 -3.43
N PHE A 9 7.16 -13.04 -4.40
CA PHE A 9 6.63 -11.69 -4.17
C PHE A 9 5.51 -11.70 -3.14
N ALA A 10 4.51 -12.57 -3.31
CA ALA A 10 3.40 -12.68 -2.37
C ALA A 10 3.87 -13.00 -0.94
N ALA A 11 4.78 -13.97 -0.79
CA ALA A 11 5.35 -14.32 0.51
C ALA A 11 6.08 -13.14 1.17
N ALA A 12 6.94 -12.44 0.41
CA ALA A 12 7.66 -11.28 0.91
C ALA A 12 6.71 -10.13 1.31
N SER A 13 5.72 -9.83 0.48
CA SER A 13 4.69 -8.82 0.77
C SER A 13 3.88 -9.18 2.01
N THR A 14 3.50 -10.44 2.20
CA THR A 14 2.79 -10.88 3.41
C THR A 14 3.62 -10.65 4.66
N ILE A 15 4.92 -10.98 4.64
CA ILE A 15 5.83 -10.74 5.77
C ILE A 15 5.85 -9.26 6.12
N LEU A 16 5.98 -8.38 5.12
CA LEU A 16 5.99 -6.93 5.33
C LEU A 16 4.65 -6.42 5.89
N LEU A 17 3.52 -6.91 5.38
CA LEU A 17 2.18 -6.47 5.80
C LEU A 17 1.79 -6.91 7.22
N ILE A 18 2.35 -8.03 7.70
CA ILE A 18 2.08 -8.52 9.06
C ILE A 18 2.73 -7.63 10.12
N ILE A 19 3.86 -6.97 9.80
CA ILE A 19 4.56 -6.11 10.74
C ILE A 19 3.81 -4.77 10.83
N PRO A 20 3.16 -4.46 11.98
CA PRO A 20 2.33 -3.27 12.08
C PRO A 20 3.20 -2.01 12.03
N GLY A 21 2.99 -1.19 11.01
CA GLY A 21 3.59 0.14 10.91
C GLY A 21 2.87 1.20 11.77
N PRO A 22 3.40 2.44 11.82
CA PRO A 22 2.83 3.53 12.62
C PRO A 22 1.33 3.79 12.35
N THR A 23 0.90 3.70 11.10
CA THR A 23 -0.50 3.92 10.70
C THR A 23 -1.45 2.87 11.27
N ILE A 24 -1.04 1.58 11.24
CA ILE A 24 -1.84 0.50 11.82
C ILE A 24 -1.93 0.68 13.34
N LEU A 25 -0.81 1.00 14.00
CA LEU A 25 -0.77 1.27 15.43
C LEU A 25 -1.70 2.42 15.83
N LEU A 26 -1.76 3.49 15.03
CA LEU A 26 -2.70 4.59 15.23
C LEU A 26 -4.16 4.10 15.16
N VAL A 27 -4.53 3.41 14.08
CA VAL A 27 -5.92 2.90 13.90
C VAL A 27 -6.32 1.99 15.07
N VAL A 28 -5.44 1.08 15.48
CA VAL A 28 -5.67 0.18 16.63
C VAL A 28 -5.81 0.98 17.92
N SER A 29 -4.97 1.99 18.14
CA SER A 29 -5.03 2.84 19.35
C SER A 29 -6.38 3.57 19.44
N TYR A 30 -6.89 4.09 18.32
CA TYR A 30 -8.21 4.72 18.26
C TYR A 30 -9.34 3.70 18.45
N ALA A 31 -9.21 2.49 17.90
CA ALA A 31 -10.19 1.43 18.10
C ALA A 31 -10.31 1.02 19.58
N LEU A 32 -9.17 0.89 20.26
CA LEU A 32 -9.11 0.53 21.68
C LEU A 32 -9.53 1.69 22.60
N GLY A 33 -9.12 2.93 22.28
CA GLY A 33 -9.37 4.10 23.14
C GLY A 33 -10.72 4.79 22.92
N GLN A 34 -11.23 4.81 21.69
CA GLN A 34 -12.42 5.58 21.30
C GLN A 34 -13.50 4.71 20.62
N GLY A 35 -13.23 3.41 20.44
CA GLY A 35 -14.16 2.45 19.86
C GLY A 35 -14.17 2.44 18.33
N TRP A 36 -14.82 1.41 17.78
CA TRP A 36 -14.85 1.15 16.33
C TRP A 36 -15.54 2.26 15.53
N ARG A 37 -16.47 3.00 16.12
CA ARG A 37 -17.19 4.10 15.45
C ARG A 37 -16.26 5.25 15.05
N THR A 38 -15.16 5.43 15.77
CA THR A 38 -14.11 6.40 15.42
C THR A 38 -13.03 5.77 14.54
N ALA A 39 -12.63 4.53 14.84
CA ALA A 39 -11.56 3.86 14.11
C ALA A 39 -11.94 3.48 12.67
N LEU A 40 -13.20 3.15 12.40
CA LEU A 40 -13.63 2.72 11.06
C LEU A 40 -13.56 3.87 10.02
N PRO A 41 -14.14 5.06 10.25
CA PRO A 41 -13.94 6.20 9.34
C PRO A 41 -12.47 6.57 9.15
N MET A 42 -11.66 6.48 10.21
CA MET A 42 -10.20 6.69 10.13
C MET A 42 -9.54 5.67 9.19
N ALA A 43 -9.81 4.38 9.38
CA ALA A 43 -9.25 3.32 8.54
C ALA A 43 -9.66 3.47 7.06
N ILE A 44 -10.92 3.87 6.80
CA ILE A 44 -11.39 4.19 5.44
C ILE A 44 -10.61 5.37 4.87
N GLY A 45 -10.41 6.44 5.65
CA GLY A 45 -9.63 7.60 5.22
C GLY A 45 -8.19 7.24 4.86
N VAL A 46 -7.55 6.39 5.68
CA VAL A 46 -6.21 5.85 5.40
C VAL A 46 -6.21 5.06 4.09
N ALA A 47 -7.14 4.12 3.92
CA ALA A 47 -7.21 3.31 2.70
C ALA A 47 -7.43 4.15 1.44
N LEU A 48 -8.27 5.19 1.52
CA LEU A 48 -8.48 6.13 0.41
C LEU A 48 -7.22 6.96 0.10
N GLY A 49 -6.50 7.39 1.13
CA GLY A 49 -5.23 8.09 0.99
C GLY A 49 -4.17 7.22 0.32
N ASP A 50 -3.99 6.00 0.82
CA ASP A 50 -3.05 5.01 0.26
C ASP A 50 -3.40 4.70 -1.20
N PHE A 51 -4.68 4.46 -1.50
CA PHE A 51 -5.13 4.22 -2.88
C PHE A 51 -4.84 5.39 -3.81
N THR A 52 -5.07 6.62 -3.34
CA THR A 52 -4.79 7.84 -4.11
C THR A 52 -3.28 7.97 -4.38
N ALA A 53 -2.45 7.79 -3.35
CA ALA A 53 -1.00 7.82 -3.48
C ALA A 53 -0.50 6.74 -4.43
N MET A 54 -0.94 5.49 -4.27
CA MET A 54 -0.59 4.38 -5.16
C MET A 54 -0.94 4.68 -6.61
N THR A 55 -2.15 5.20 -6.86
CA THR A 55 -2.62 5.54 -8.20
C THR A 55 -1.72 6.60 -8.84
N LEU A 56 -1.44 7.69 -8.12
CA LEU A 56 -0.57 8.75 -8.63
C LEU A 56 0.87 8.25 -8.86
N SER A 57 1.41 7.43 -7.96
CA SER A 57 2.74 6.83 -8.11
C SER A 57 2.81 5.92 -9.35
N MET A 58 1.80 5.07 -9.56
CA MET A 58 1.74 4.18 -10.73
C MET A 58 1.58 4.96 -12.03
N LEU A 59 0.73 6.00 -12.06
CA LEU A 59 0.61 6.89 -13.21
C LEU A 59 1.92 7.63 -13.51
N GLY A 60 2.61 8.13 -12.48
CA GLY A 60 3.89 8.82 -12.62
C GLY A 60 4.98 7.91 -13.16
N ILE A 61 5.16 6.72 -12.57
CA ILE A 61 6.13 5.72 -13.06
C ILE A 61 5.76 5.26 -14.48
N GLY A 62 4.48 5.05 -14.76
CA GLY A 62 4.00 4.68 -16.10
C GLY A 62 4.34 5.74 -17.15
N ALA A 63 4.14 7.02 -16.84
CA ALA A 63 4.48 8.13 -17.73
C ALA A 63 5.99 8.23 -17.96
N LEU A 64 6.82 8.06 -16.92
CA LEU A 64 8.27 8.02 -17.04
C LEU A 64 8.71 6.88 -17.97
N LEU A 65 8.23 5.66 -17.73
CA LEU A 65 8.55 4.49 -18.55
C LEU A 65 8.17 4.68 -20.03
N ALA A 66 7.01 5.27 -20.29
CA ALA A 66 6.55 5.57 -21.65
C ALA A 66 7.45 6.60 -22.37
N ALA A 67 7.95 7.60 -21.64
CA ALA A 67 8.83 8.63 -22.20
C ALA A 67 10.29 8.16 -22.38
N SER A 68 10.74 7.16 -21.61
CA SER A 68 12.13 6.70 -21.57
C SER A 68 12.43 5.45 -22.40
N ALA A 69 11.65 5.18 -23.45
CA ALA A 69 11.75 3.94 -24.22
C ALA A 69 13.20 3.60 -24.66
N GLY A 70 13.99 4.60 -25.06
CA GLY A 70 15.38 4.39 -25.49
C GLY A 70 16.39 4.01 -24.40
N VAL A 71 16.03 4.09 -23.10
CA VAL A 71 16.89 3.66 -21.99
C VAL A 71 16.62 2.19 -21.60
N PHE A 72 15.48 1.64 -22.03
CA PHE A 72 15.01 0.29 -21.66
C PHE A 72 15.04 -0.72 -22.83
N THR A 73 15.59 -0.34 -23.99
CA THR A 73 15.92 -1.22 -25.12
C THR A 73 17.31 -1.80 -24.98
#